data_AF-M2XBQ0-F1
#
_entry.id   AF-M2XBQ0-F1
#
_cell.length_a   1.000
_cell.length_b   1.000
_cell.length_c   1.000
_cell.angle_alpha   90.00
_cell.angle_beta   90.00
_cell.angle_gamma   90.00
#
_symmetry.space_group_name_H-M   'P 1'
#
loop_
_entity.id
_entity.type
_entity.pdbx_description
1 polymer ?
#
loop_
_entity_poly.entity_id
_entity_poly.type
_entity_poly.pdbx_seq_one_letter_code
_entity_poly.pdbx_strand_id
1 'polypeptide(L)'
;MLIVDTLFFIFFLSFIPISWFIDATALGLSSWPPTVTKELVAWWVRLCDPLLGNPPLWFRAMTWFEVTIYPFFCTACCVAIYRGLGKSRWIRIPAVVFASIIGYSFLFVISEYVFGRYKNPAPWIFTSAYLPYFVIPILFAYRTYHPAKSVAGGKKRLSRESKTSSTEIVKTRQTKRRSSGTLSTSQSVQEENVIASIDEPRRLRSRDALKKPSRT
;
A
#
# COMPACT_ATOMS: atom_id res chain seq x y z
N MET A 1 3.63 -0.21 12.39
CA MET A 1 3.37 0.63 11.20
C MET A 1 4.33 1.82 11.25
N LEU A 2 4.77 2.38 10.12
CA LEU A 2 5.54 3.63 10.15
C LEU A 2 4.62 4.81 10.54
N ILE A 3 5.16 5.87 11.15
CA ILE A 3 4.37 7.06 11.56
C ILE A 3 3.57 7.62 10.38
N VAL A 4 4.22 7.75 9.22
CA VAL A 4 3.59 8.21 7.97
C VAL A 4 2.42 7.31 7.54
N ASP A 5 2.57 5.99 7.68
CA ASP A 5 1.51 5.04 7.32
C ASP A 5 0.33 5.15 8.30
N THR A 6 0.59 5.45 9.58
CA THR A 6 -0.45 5.72 10.58
C THR A 6 -1.23 6.97 10.26
N LEU A 7 -0.57 8.05 9.80
CA LEU A 7 -1.26 9.26 9.37
C LEU A 7 -2.21 8.99 8.20
N PHE A 8 -1.74 8.26 7.17
CA PHE A 8 -2.61 7.85 6.06
C PHE A 8 -3.77 6.97 6.53
N PHE A 9 -3.52 6.04 7.45
CA PHE A 9 -4.56 5.17 7.98
C PHE A 9 -5.65 5.96 8.71
N ILE A 10 -5.27 6.88 9.60
CA ILE A 10 -6.22 7.74 10.32
C ILE A 10 -7.01 8.59 9.34
N PHE A 11 -6.34 9.18 8.35
CA PHE A 11 -6.98 9.98 7.31
C PHE A 11 -8.07 9.18 6.57
N PHE A 12 -7.71 8.05 5.94
CA PHE A 12 -8.69 7.24 5.21
C PHE A 12 -9.78 6.67 6.10
N LEU A 13 -9.45 6.34 7.36
CA LEU A 13 -10.44 5.86 8.33
C LEU A 13 -11.45 6.97 8.69
N SER A 14 -11.00 8.21 8.88
CA SER A 14 -11.87 9.36 9.15
C SER A 14 -12.71 9.76 7.95
N PHE A 15 -12.21 9.54 6.73
CA PHE A 15 -12.91 9.89 5.50
C PHE A 15 -14.20 9.08 5.30
N ILE A 16 -14.24 7.85 5.79
CA ILE A 16 -15.42 6.96 5.70
C ILE A 16 -16.66 7.59 6.38
N PRO A 17 -16.65 7.91 7.69
CA PRO A 17 -17.78 8.55 8.34
C PRO A 17 -18.01 9.98 7.83
N ILE A 18 -16.98 10.73 7.45
CA ILE A 18 -17.17 12.06 6.85
C ILE A 18 -18.03 11.94 5.60
N SER A 19 -17.73 11.00 4.70
CA SER A 19 -18.49 10.85 3.47
C SER A 19 -19.94 10.43 3.71
N TRP A 20 -20.18 9.45 4.59
CA TRP A 20 -21.55 8.98 4.85
C TRP A 20 -22.42 9.93 5.67
N PHE A 21 -21.83 10.78 6.51
CA PHE A 21 -22.60 11.70 7.36
C PHE A 21 -22.58 13.12 6.82
N ILE A 22 -21.42 13.65 6.46
CA ILE A 22 -21.26 15.03 6.01
C ILE A 22 -21.64 15.15 4.53
N ASP A 23 -20.95 14.45 3.62
CA ASP A 23 -21.18 14.64 2.18
C ASP A 23 -22.59 14.21 1.76
N ALA A 24 -23.13 13.15 2.39
CA ALA A 24 -24.51 12.71 2.18
C ALA A 24 -25.57 13.80 2.43
N THR A 25 -25.27 14.86 3.20
CA THR A 25 -26.18 16.01 3.35
C THR A 25 -26.48 16.70 2.02
N ALA A 26 -25.50 16.74 1.10
CA ALA A 26 -25.68 17.39 -0.20
C ALA A 26 -26.67 16.64 -1.10
N LEU A 27 -26.96 15.36 -0.80
CA LEU A 27 -27.88 14.56 -1.60
C LEU A 27 -29.36 14.95 -1.36
N GLY A 28 -29.66 15.64 -0.26
CA GLY A 28 -31.02 16.08 0.06
C GLY A 28 -31.96 14.93 0.43
N LEU A 29 -31.42 13.86 1.03
CA LEU A 29 -32.20 12.74 1.55
C LEU A 29 -33.07 13.21 2.73
N SER A 30 -34.35 12.81 2.75
CA SER A 30 -35.34 13.37 3.70
C SER A 30 -35.09 12.95 5.16
N SER A 31 -34.72 11.69 5.38
CA SER A 31 -34.58 11.07 6.71
C SER A 31 -33.14 10.92 7.20
N TRP A 32 -32.15 11.11 6.33
CA TRP A 32 -30.72 10.96 6.63
C TRP A 32 -29.96 12.15 6.07
N PRO A 33 -28.99 12.77 6.79
CA PRO A 33 -28.33 12.33 8.03
C PRO A 33 -28.94 12.94 9.31
N PRO A 34 -28.45 12.57 10.52
CA PRO A 34 -28.97 13.04 11.81
C PRO A 34 -28.97 14.57 11.97
N THR A 35 -29.83 15.09 12.85
CA THR A 35 -30.00 16.53 13.08
C THR A 35 -28.69 17.23 13.45
N VAL A 36 -27.88 16.63 14.33
CA VAL A 36 -26.58 17.16 14.73
C VAL A 36 -25.67 17.40 13.53
N THR A 37 -25.69 16.48 12.56
CA THR A 37 -24.92 16.59 11.33
C THR A 37 -25.43 17.71 10.43
N LYS A 38 -26.76 17.86 10.32
CA LYS A 38 -27.38 18.95 9.56
C LYS A 38 -27.04 20.32 10.14
N GLU A 39 -27.03 20.45 11.46
CA GLU A 39 -26.65 21.70 12.15
C GLU A 39 -25.17 22.04 11.94
N LEU A 40 -24.28 21.04 12.06
CA LEU A 40 -22.86 21.20 11.79
C LEU A 40 -22.60 21.66 10.35
N VAL A 41 -23.27 21.03 9.38
CA VAL A 41 -23.16 21.41 7.96
C VAL A 41 -23.76 22.80 7.72
N ALA A 42 -24.92 23.13 8.33
CA ALA A 42 -25.51 24.46 8.20
C ALA A 42 -24.57 25.56 8.73
N TRP A 43 -23.84 25.30 9.82
CA TRP A 43 -22.79 26.21 10.29
C TRP A 43 -21.66 26.36 9.28
N TRP A 44 -21.15 25.25 8.73
CA TRP A 44 -20.08 25.26 7.74
C TRP A 44 -20.47 26.02 6.45
N VAL A 45 -21.70 25.80 5.99
CA VAL A 45 -22.28 26.46 4.82
C VAL A 45 -22.32 27.97 4.98
N ARG A 46 -22.74 28.45 6.17
CA ARG A 46 -22.77 29.88 6.49
C ARG A 46 -21.37 30.47 6.60
N LEU A 47 -20.40 29.67 7.06
CA LEU A 47 -19.03 30.11 7.27
C LEU A 47 -18.25 30.26 5.96
N CYS A 48 -18.24 29.22 5.11
CA CYS A 48 -17.35 29.18 3.95
C CYS A 48 -17.77 28.31 2.76
N ASP A 49 -18.86 27.54 2.83
CA ASP A 49 -19.26 26.63 1.75
C ASP A 49 -20.74 26.76 1.34
N PRO A 50 -21.10 27.82 0.57
CA PRO A 50 -22.47 27.97 0.09
C PRO A 50 -22.90 26.92 -0.93
N LEU A 51 -21.95 26.24 -1.59
CA LEU A 51 -22.22 25.22 -2.59
C LEU A 51 -22.82 23.97 -1.95
N LEU A 52 -22.32 23.57 -0.78
CA LEU A 52 -22.87 22.47 0.00
C LEU A 52 -24.30 22.75 0.49
N GLY A 53 -24.65 24.02 0.70
CA GLY A 53 -25.97 24.43 1.20
C GLY A 53 -27.09 24.40 0.16
N ASN A 54 -26.76 24.66 -1.11
CA ASN A 54 -27.71 24.57 -2.21
C ASN A 54 -27.04 23.91 -3.43
N PRO A 55 -26.80 22.59 -3.34
CA PRO A 55 -25.95 21.89 -4.29
C PRO A 55 -26.62 21.76 -5.66
N PRO A 56 -26.00 22.26 -6.74
CA PRO A 56 -26.50 22.08 -8.10
C PRO A 56 -26.44 20.60 -8.51
N LEU A 57 -27.17 20.23 -9.57
CA LEU A 57 -27.29 18.83 -10.00
C LEU A 57 -25.94 18.15 -10.25
N TRP A 58 -24.98 18.85 -10.87
CA TRP A 58 -23.65 18.31 -11.13
C TRP A 58 -22.91 17.97 -9.83
N PHE A 59 -23.03 18.81 -8.80
CA PHE A 59 -22.38 18.60 -7.51
C PHE A 59 -23.02 17.42 -6.80
N ARG A 60 -24.36 17.35 -6.79
CA ARG A 60 -25.10 16.21 -6.24
C ARG A 60 -24.72 14.89 -6.92
N ALA A 61 -24.54 14.90 -8.24
CA ALA A 61 -24.09 13.73 -8.99
C ALA A 61 -22.67 13.30 -8.59
N MET A 62 -21.74 14.26 -8.45
CA MET A 62 -20.39 13.97 -7.93
C MET A 62 -20.43 13.41 -6.52
N THR A 63 -21.22 14.01 -5.63
CA THR A 63 -21.40 13.56 -4.25
C THR A 63 -21.99 12.14 -4.17
N TRP A 64 -22.89 11.78 -5.08
CA TRP A 64 -23.41 10.41 -5.16
C TRP A 64 -22.29 9.39 -5.37
N PHE A 65 -21.34 9.69 -6.25
CA PHE A 65 -20.17 8.83 -6.47
C PHE A 65 -19.25 8.82 -5.26
N GLU A 66 -19.02 9.96 -4.61
CA GLU A 66 -18.22 10.07 -3.41
C GLU A 66 -18.77 9.20 -2.28
N VAL A 67 -20.04 9.39 -1.91
CA VAL A 67 -20.72 8.64 -0.83
C VAL A 67 -20.77 7.14 -1.13
N THR A 68 -20.83 6.75 -2.41
CA THR A 68 -20.99 5.34 -2.81
C THR A 68 -19.67 4.63 -3.08
N ILE A 69 -18.64 5.30 -3.60
CA ILE A 69 -17.39 4.65 -4.05
C ILE A 69 -16.27 4.92 -3.05
N TYR A 70 -16.15 6.15 -2.53
CA TYR A 70 -14.98 6.54 -1.75
C TYR A 70 -14.88 5.79 -0.42
N PRO A 71 -15.96 5.51 0.34
CA PRO A 71 -15.88 4.69 1.55
C PRO A 71 -15.31 3.29 1.32
N PHE A 72 -15.67 2.64 0.21
CA PHE A 72 -15.13 1.32 -0.13
C PHE A 72 -13.65 1.39 -0.50
N PHE A 73 -13.27 2.41 -1.28
CA PHE A 73 -11.86 2.64 -1.61
C PHE A 73 -11.02 3.00 -0.36
N CYS A 74 -11.54 3.82 0.54
CA CYS A 74 -10.88 4.18 1.80
C CYS A 74 -10.70 2.94 2.69
N THR A 75 -11.72 2.09 2.77
CA THR A 75 -11.63 0.80 3.47
C THR A 75 -10.54 -0.09 2.86
N ALA A 76 -10.49 -0.17 1.53
CA ALA A 76 -9.45 -0.89 0.80
C ALA A 76 -8.04 -0.33 1.11
N CYS A 77 -7.89 0.99 1.22
CA CYS A 77 -6.65 1.64 1.64
C CYS A 77 -6.26 1.27 3.08
N CYS A 78 -7.20 1.33 4.02
CA CYS A 78 -6.98 0.93 5.41
C CYS A 78 -6.48 -0.52 5.51
N VAL A 79 -7.10 -1.44 4.76
CA VAL A 79 -6.66 -2.84 4.68
C VAL A 79 -5.26 -2.96 4.06
N ALA A 80 -4.99 -2.23 2.97
CA ALA A 80 -3.71 -2.24 2.29
C ALA A 80 -2.57 -1.75 3.20
N ILE A 81 -2.82 -0.68 3.97
CA ILE A 81 -1.89 -0.09 4.94
C ILE A 81 -1.67 -1.05 6.11
N TYR A 82 -2.74 -1.61 6.69
CA TYR A 82 -2.67 -2.55 7.81
C TYR A 82 -1.86 -3.81 7.46
N ARG A 83 -2.09 -4.38 6.27
CA ARG A 83 -1.33 -5.53 5.76
C ARG A 83 0.11 -5.18 5.35
N GLY A 84 0.39 -3.89 5.21
CA GLY A 84 1.65 -3.32 4.75
C GLY A 84 1.65 -3.04 3.25
N LEU A 85 1.87 -1.79 2.87
CA LEU A 85 1.84 -1.30 1.48
C LEU A 85 2.77 -2.06 0.52
N GLY A 86 3.91 -2.56 1.00
CA GLY A 86 4.83 -3.36 0.18
C GLY A 86 4.26 -4.70 -0.30
N LYS A 87 3.29 -5.27 0.44
CA LYS A 87 2.60 -6.51 0.09
C LYS A 87 1.32 -6.24 -0.71
N SER A 88 0.70 -5.08 -0.51
CA SER A 88 -0.57 -4.70 -1.12
C SER A 88 -0.38 -3.95 -2.44
N ARG A 89 0.32 -4.56 -3.41
CA ARG A 89 0.62 -3.88 -4.71
C ARG A 89 -0.61 -3.53 -5.54
N TRP A 90 -1.72 -4.22 -5.31
CA TRP A 90 -3.00 -4.01 -5.98
C TRP A 90 -3.59 -2.60 -5.74
N ILE A 91 -3.22 -1.91 -4.65
CA ILE A 91 -3.75 -0.58 -4.32
C ILE A 91 -3.14 0.55 -5.17
N ARG A 92 -2.04 0.29 -5.88
CA ARG A 92 -1.25 1.33 -6.58
C ARG A 92 -2.03 2.06 -7.68
N ILE A 93 -2.63 1.28 -8.59
CA ILE A 93 -3.41 1.85 -9.69
C ILE A 93 -4.69 2.51 -9.16
N PRO A 94 -5.49 1.85 -8.30
CA PRO A 94 -6.64 2.48 -7.67
C PRO A 94 -6.31 3.79 -6.93
N ALA A 95 -5.16 3.88 -6.24
CA ALA A 95 -4.75 5.10 -5.55
C ALA A 95 -4.46 6.27 -6.49
N VAL A 96 -3.85 6.03 -7.65
CA VAL A 96 -3.63 7.08 -8.66
C VAL A 96 -4.94 7.53 -9.28
N VAL A 97 -5.83 6.59 -9.60
CA VAL A 97 -7.16 6.91 -10.13
C VAL A 97 -7.95 7.74 -9.12
N PHE A 98 -7.98 7.32 -7.86
CA PHE A 98 -8.64 8.06 -6.80
C PHE A 98 -8.08 9.46 -6.62
N ALA A 99 -6.75 9.62 -6.54
CA ALA A 99 -6.11 10.93 -6.43
C ALA A 99 -6.44 11.83 -7.65
N SER A 100 -6.54 11.25 -8.84
CA SER A 100 -6.91 11.99 -10.06
C SER A 100 -8.36 12.47 -10.02
N ILE A 101 -9.29 11.61 -9.57
CA ILE A 101 -10.71 11.96 -9.44
C ILE A 101 -10.87 13.06 -8.39
N ILE A 102 -10.25 12.92 -7.21
CA ILE A 102 -10.25 13.95 -6.17
C ILE A 102 -9.70 15.27 -6.72
N GLY A 103 -8.61 15.22 -7.48
CA GLY A 103 -8.03 16.42 -8.08
C GLY A 103 -8.95 17.09 -9.09
N TYR A 104 -9.59 16.30 -9.95
CA TYR A 104 -10.58 16.81 -10.88
C TYR A 104 -11.78 17.45 -10.16
N SER A 105 -12.35 16.78 -9.17
CA SER A 105 -13.47 17.32 -8.38
C SER A 105 -13.08 18.60 -7.64
N PHE A 106 -11.88 18.66 -7.07
CA PHE A 106 -11.37 19.84 -6.39
C PHE A 106 -11.22 21.04 -7.33
N LEU A 107 -10.72 20.81 -8.55
CA LEU A 107 -10.64 21.85 -9.58
C LEU A 107 -12.03 22.35 -10.01
N PHE A 108 -13.02 21.45 -10.12
CA PHE A 108 -14.40 21.82 -10.42
C PHE A 108 -14.99 22.72 -9.34
N VAL A 109 -14.82 22.36 -8.06
CA VAL A 109 -15.32 23.16 -6.94
C VAL A 109 -14.64 24.53 -6.89
N ILE A 110 -13.31 24.58 -7.06
CA ILE A 110 -12.58 25.86 -7.14
C ILE A 110 -13.09 26.70 -8.32
N SER A 111 -13.32 26.08 -9.47
CA SER A 111 -13.85 26.79 -10.64
C SER A 111 -15.22 27.41 -10.36
N GLU A 112 -16.13 26.69 -9.68
CA GLU A 112 -17.41 27.24 -9.26
C GLU A 112 -17.25 28.41 -8.28
N TYR A 113 -16.25 28.38 -7.41
CA TYR A 113 -16.00 29.47 -6.46
C TYR A 113 -15.38 30.72 -7.07
N VAL A 114 -14.57 30.56 -8.11
CA VAL A 114 -13.92 31.69 -8.80
C VAL A 114 -14.85 32.29 -9.85
N PHE A 115 -15.48 31.44 -10.67
CA PHE A 115 -16.22 31.87 -11.86
C PHE A 115 -17.73 31.64 -11.76
N GLY A 116 -18.17 30.76 -10.86
CA GLY A 116 -19.55 30.32 -10.77
C GLY A 116 -20.45 31.25 -9.95
N ARG A 117 -21.66 30.75 -9.71
CA ARG A 117 -22.71 31.48 -8.99
C ARG A 117 -22.49 31.43 -7.49
N TYR A 118 -21.86 30.37 -6.99
CA TYR A 118 -21.64 30.13 -5.57
C TYR A 118 -20.28 30.66 -5.11
N LYS A 119 -20.04 31.97 -5.26
CA LYS A 119 -18.76 32.58 -4.83
C LYS A 119 -18.51 32.33 -3.35
N ASN A 120 -17.27 31.96 -3.03
CA ASN A 120 -16.88 31.62 -1.67
C ASN A 120 -16.66 32.89 -0.82
N PRO A 121 -17.33 33.05 0.34
CA PRO A 121 -17.14 34.21 1.21
C PRO A 121 -15.78 34.20 1.94
N ALA A 122 -15.16 33.03 2.09
CA ALA A 122 -13.92 32.83 2.83
C ALA A 122 -13.00 31.80 2.12
N PRO A 123 -12.44 32.14 0.96
CA PRO A 123 -11.69 31.19 0.11
C PRO A 123 -10.46 30.60 0.81
N TRP A 124 -9.82 31.34 1.72
CA TRP A 124 -8.66 30.85 2.48
C TRP A 124 -9.05 29.80 3.52
N ILE A 125 -10.17 30.00 4.22
CA ILE A 125 -10.69 29.03 5.18
C ILE A 125 -11.08 27.76 4.44
N PHE A 126 -11.86 27.89 3.37
CA PHE A 126 -12.22 26.76 2.51
C PHE A 126 -10.98 26.02 2.00
N THR A 127 -10.04 26.73 1.37
CA THR A 127 -8.86 26.08 0.80
C THR A 127 -8.06 25.37 1.89
N SER A 128 -7.84 25.99 3.05
CA SER A 128 -7.10 25.36 4.15
C SER A 128 -7.78 24.09 4.69
N ALA A 129 -9.11 24.06 4.74
CA ALA A 129 -9.89 22.92 5.22
C ALA A 129 -9.94 21.78 4.20
N TYR A 130 -10.03 22.09 2.90
CA TYR A 130 -10.17 21.08 1.85
C TYR A 130 -8.83 20.62 1.25
N LEU A 131 -7.77 21.44 1.34
CA LEU A 131 -6.44 21.14 0.80
C LEU A 131 -5.85 19.81 1.30
N PRO A 132 -5.98 19.42 2.59
CA PRO A 132 -5.53 18.10 3.04
C PRO A 132 -6.16 16.95 2.27
N TYR A 133 -7.45 17.05 1.92
CA TYR A 133 -8.16 16.03 1.16
C TYR A 133 -7.68 15.92 -0.29
N PHE A 134 -7.07 16.97 -0.85
CA PHE A 134 -6.42 16.92 -2.15
C PHE A 134 -4.98 16.40 -2.07
N VAL A 135 -4.19 16.92 -1.11
CA VAL A 135 -2.75 16.64 -0.99
C VAL A 135 -2.50 15.21 -0.49
N ILE A 136 -3.27 14.73 0.50
CA ILE A 136 -3.03 13.43 1.13
C ILE A 136 -3.22 12.27 0.12
N PRO A 137 -4.27 12.22 -0.72
CA PRO A 137 -4.40 11.20 -1.76
C PRO A 137 -3.24 11.17 -2.75
N ILE A 138 -2.70 12.33 -3.14
CA ILE A 138 -1.53 12.42 -4.03
C ILE A 138 -0.30 11.84 -3.35
N LEU A 139 -0.03 12.25 -2.11
CA LEU A 139 1.08 11.72 -1.32
C LEU A 139 0.93 10.23 -1.06
N PHE A 140 -0.29 9.76 -0.81
CA PHE A 140 -0.58 8.34 -0.64
C PHE A 140 -0.30 7.57 -1.92
N ALA A 141 -0.80 8.04 -3.07
CA ALA A 141 -0.52 7.43 -4.37
C ALA A 141 0.99 7.29 -4.57
N TYR A 142 1.77 8.36 -4.38
CA TYR A 142 3.24 8.32 -4.41
C TYR A 142 3.84 7.28 -3.44
N ARG A 143 3.36 7.27 -2.19
CA ARG A 143 3.80 6.34 -1.14
C ARG A 143 3.57 4.87 -1.51
N THR A 144 2.53 4.54 -2.28
CA THR A 144 2.25 3.16 -2.72
C THR A 144 3.28 2.63 -3.75
N TYR A 145 3.87 3.52 -4.55
CA TYR A 145 4.95 3.18 -5.49
C TYR A 145 6.32 3.11 -4.82
N HIS A 146 6.51 3.89 -3.75
CA HIS A 146 7.73 3.89 -2.93
C HIS A 146 7.46 3.32 -1.53
N PRO A 147 7.14 2.01 -1.40
CA PRO A 147 6.94 1.38 -0.11
C PRO A 147 8.23 1.40 0.70
N ALA A 148 8.25 2.11 1.82
CA ALA A 148 9.35 2.05 2.78
C ALA A 148 9.58 0.61 3.24
N LYS A 149 10.85 0.24 3.38
CA LYS A 149 11.24 -1.10 3.83
C LYS A 149 10.69 -1.30 5.24
N SER A 150 9.84 -2.30 5.42
CA SER A 150 9.25 -2.60 6.73
C SER A 150 10.35 -2.88 7.75
N VAL A 151 10.31 -2.20 8.89
CA VAL A 151 11.23 -2.37 10.04
C VAL A 151 11.33 -3.84 10.48
N ALA A 152 10.29 -4.65 10.21
CA ALA A 152 10.28 -6.08 10.48
C ALA A 152 11.35 -6.88 9.72
N GLY A 153 11.85 -6.37 8.58
CA GLY A 153 12.97 -6.98 7.85
C GLY A 153 14.30 -6.93 8.59
N GLY A 154 14.51 -5.89 9.42
CA GLY A 154 15.71 -5.73 10.23
C GLY A 154 15.84 -6.79 11.32
N LYS A 155 14.74 -7.12 12.02
CA LYS A 155 14.71 -8.20 13.02
C LYS A 155 15.00 -9.57 12.42
N LYS A 156 14.46 -9.88 11.24
CA LYS A 156 14.76 -11.15 10.55
C LYS A 156 16.21 -11.24 10.09
N ARG A 157 16.81 -10.13 9.64
CA ARG A 157 18.21 -10.09 9.19
C ARG A 157 19.18 -10.27 10.37
N LEU A 158 18.96 -9.57 11.48
CA LEU A 158 19.75 -9.72 12.71
C LEU A 158 19.64 -11.14 13.30
N SER A 159 18.45 -11.75 13.27
CA SER A 159 18.27 -13.14 13.68
C SER A 159 19.00 -14.13 12.76
N ARG A 160 19.08 -13.85 11.46
CA ARG A 160 19.79 -14.68 10.48
C ARG A 160 21.31 -14.54 10.63
N GLU A 161 21.84 -13.33 10.77
CA GLU A 161 23.26 -13.08 11.04
C GLU A 161 23.71 -13.71 12.35
N SER A 162 22.91 -13.60 13.42
CA SER A 162 23.18 -14.27 14.70
C SER A 162 23.25 -15.80 14.53
N LYS A 163 22.32 -16.41 13.79
CA LYS A 163 22.33 -17.87 13.54
C LYS A 163 23.50 -18.29 12.66
N THR A 164 23.86 -17.51 11.63
CA THR A 164 25.00 -17.82 10.75
C THR A 164 26.32 -17.73 11.53
N SER A 165 26.53 -16.69 12.34
CA SER A 165 27.71 -16.58 13.20
C SER A 165 27.79 -17.70 14.23
N SER A 166 26.69 -18.10 14.88
CA SER A 166 26.71 -19.24 15.80
C SER A 166 27.05 -20.56 15.09
N THR A 167 26.62 -20.74 13.84
CA THR A 167 26.89 -21.96 13.07
C THR A 167 28.35 -22.00 12.60
N GLU A 168 28.93 -20.86 12.22
CA GLU A 168 30.37 -20.76 11.92
C GLU A 168 31.23 -21.00 13.14
N ILE A 169 30.89 -20.43 14.31
CA ILE A 169 31.63 -20.64 15.56
C ILE A 169 31.62 -22.12 15.97
N VAL A 170 30.50 -22.84 15.78
CA VAL A 170 30.40 -24.28 16.08
C VAL A 170 31.24 -25.11 15.10
N LYS A 171 31.24 -24.79 13.80
CA LYS A 171 32.09 -25.49 12.82
C LYS A 171 33.58 -25.28 13.12
N THR A 172 34.02 -24.07 13.42
CA THR A 172 35.43 -23.77 13.75
C THR A 172 35.89 -24.49 15.01
N ARG A 173 35.02 -24.69 16.00
CA ARG A 173 35.32 -25.51 17.19
C ARG A 173 35.41 -27.01 16.91
N GLN A 174 34.60 -27.55 16.00
CA GLN A 174 34.69 -28.96 15.61
C GLN A 174 35.95 -29.26 14.80
N THR A 175 36.37 -28.36 13.91
CA THR A 175 37.61 -28.56 13.12
C THR A 175 38.86 -28.54 14.02
N LYS A 176 38.88 -27.68 15.05
CA LYS A 176 39.99 -27.61 16.02
C LYS A 176 40.06 -28.80 16.98
N ARG A 177 38.93 -29.47 17.27
CA ARG A 177 38.91 -30.70 18.09
C ARG A 177 39.37 -31.93 17.32
N ARG A 178 39.22 -31.95 15.99
CA ARG A 178 39.66 -33.06 15.13
C ARG A 178 41.18 -33.07 14.88
N SER A 179 41.88 -31.96 15.09
CA SER A 179 43.34 -31.87 14.95
C SER A 179 44.13 -32.12 16.23
N SER A 180 43.49 -32.39 17.38
CA SER A 180 44.16 -32.64 18.67
C SER A 180 43.99 -34.08 19.18
N GLY A 181 43.68 -35.02 18.29
CA GLY A 181 43.53 -36.44 18.62
C GLY A 181 44.25 -37.33 17.63
N THR A 182 45.57 -37.21 17.49
CA THR A 182 46.38 -38.25 16.84
C THR A 182 47.83 -38.17 17.32
N LEU A 183 48.13 -38.84 18.43
CA LEU A 183 49.48 -39.24 18.78
C LEU A 183 49.42 -40.60 19.48
N SER A 184 49.59 -41.68 18.71
CA SER A 184 50.17 -42.95 19.15
C SER A 184 50.23 -43.95 17.97
N THR A 185 51.48 -44.22 17.56
CA THR A 185 52.07 -45.56 17.33
C THR A 185 51.58 -46.47 16.19
N SER A 186 52.45 -46.54 15.17
CA SER A 186 53.03 -47.71 14.46
C SER A 186 52.30 -49.07 14.46
N GLN A 187 52.03 -49.63 13.27
CA GLN A 187 52.81 -50.72 12.64
C GLN A 187 52.06 -51.43 11.48
N SER A 188 52.79 -51.60 10.37
CA SER A 188 52.86 -52.74 9.42
C SER A 188 51.63 -53.35 8.73
N VAL A 189 51.84 -53.62 7.42
CA VAL A 189 51.54 -54.84 6.62
C VAL A 189 50.87 -54.52 5.26
N GLN A 190 51.54 -55.05 4.22
CA GLN A 190 51.13 -55.50 2.87
C GLN A 190 49.61 -55.80 2.68
N GLU A 191 48.98 -55.89 1.50
CA GLU A 191 49.37 -56.15 0.11
C GLU A 191 48.12 -55.86 -0.76
N GLU A 192 48.34 -55.53 -2.04
CA GLU A 192 47.62 -56.04 -3.22
C GLU A 192 46.08 -56.18 -3.20
N ASN A 193 45.39 -55.40 -4.07
CA ASN A 193 44.53 -56.02 -5.08
C ASN A 193 44.05 -55.07 -6.19
N VAL A 194 43.98 -55.66 -7.38
CA VAL A 194 43.70 -55.11 -8.69
C VAL A 194 42.18 -55.16 -8.98
N ILE A 195 41.77 -54.41 -10.01
CA ILE A 195 40.62 -54.62 -10.92
C ILE A 195 39.47 -53.59 -10.84
N ALA A 196 39.50 -52.73 -11.85
CA ALA A 196 38.44 -52.24 -12.74
C ALA A 196 36.97 -52.21 -12.27
N SER A 197 36.36 -51.04 -12.45
CA SER A 197 34.98 -50.92 -12.93
C SER A 197 34.86 -49.66 -13.79
N ILE A 198 34.42 -49.89 -15.03
CA ILE A 198 34.11 -48.94 -16.09
C ILE A 198 32.68 -48.44 -15.87
N ASP A 199 32.40 -47.13 -16.03
CA ASP A 199 31.11 -46.73 -16.58
C ASP A 199 31.16 -45.37 -17.31
N GLU A 200 30.62 -45.37 -18.54
CA GLU A 200 30.43 -44.23 -19.46
C GLU A 200 29.48 -43.16 -18.87
N PRO A 201 29.49 -41.94 -19.46
CA PRO A 201 28.20 -41.34 -19.79
C PRO A 201 28.08 -41.03 -21.29
N ARG A 202 27.17 -41.78 -21.92
CA ARG A 202 26.70 -41.60 -23.29
C ARG A 202 25.51 -40.63 -23.34
N ARG A 203 25.49 -39.85 -24.43
CA ARG A 203 24.33 -39.24 -25.12
C ARG A 203 23.84 -37.86 -24.67
N LEU A 204 24.43 -36.86 -25.34
CA LEU A 204 23.77 -36.06 -26.37
C LEU A 204 22.26 -36.33 -26.56
N ARG A 205 21.43 -35.30 -26.30
CA ARG A 205 20.11 -35.17 -26.94
C ARG A 205 20.02 -33.79 -27.58
N SER A 206 20.26 -33.80 -28.88
CA SER A 206 20.07 -32.68 -29.79
C SER A 206 18.59 -32.36 -29.99
N ARG A 207 18.33 -31.05 -30.15
CA ARG A 207 17.52 -30.42 -31.20
C ARG A 207 16.00 -30.70 -31.30
N ASP A 208 15.32 -29.56 -31.19
CA ASP A 208 14.41 -29.00 -32.18
C ASP A 208 12.95 -29.49 -32.29
N ALA A 209 12.13 -28.45 -32.45
CA ALA A 209 10.89 -28.36 -33.20
C ALA A 209 9.60 -28.84 -32.53
N LEU A 210 8.70 -27.87 -32.31
CA LEU A 210 7.38 -27.70 -32.92
C LEU A 210 6.58 -26.72 -32.04
N LYS A 211 5.76 -25.76 -32.47
CA LYS A 211 5.30 -25.23 -33.76
C LYS A 211 4.26 -24.15 -33.37
N LYS A 212 4.38 -22.89 -33.83
CA LYS A 212 3.25 -21.92 -33.94
C LYS A 212 2.29 -22.41 -35.07
N PRO A 213 1.01 -22.00 -35.23
CA PRO A 213 0.52 -20.61 -35.18
C PRO A 213 -0.98 -20.35 -34.80
N SER A 214 -1.34 -19.08 -34.95
CA SER A 214 -2.60 -18.29 -34.96
C SER A 214 -3.99 -18.87 -35.34
N ARG A 215 -4.99 -18.07 -34.92
CA ARG A 215 -6.38 -17.81 -35.43
C ARG A 215 -7.51 -18.51 -34.68
N THR A 216 -8.38 -17.71 -34.03
CA THR A 216 -9.61 -17.12 -34.60
C THR A 216 -10.00 -15.90 -33.80
#